data_AF-A0A452XMV3-F1
#
_entry.id   AF-A0A452XMV3-F1
#
_cell.length_a   1.000
_cell.length_b   1.000
_cell.length_c   1.000
_cell.angle_alpha   90.00
_cell.angle_beta   90.00
_cell.angle_gamma   90.00
#
_symmetry.space_group_name_H-M   'P 1'
#
loop_
_entity.id
_entity.type
_entity.pdbx_description
1 polymer ?
#
loop_
_entity_poly.entity_id
_entity_poly.type
_entity_poly.pdbx_seq_one_letter_code
_entity_poly.pdbx_strand_id
1 'polypeptide(L)' 'MVLTNMSYYAIPLVSVMFSGHLGNVHLAGATLGNSWATVTGYAFVATLSGAHYWPP' A
#
# COMPACT_ATOMS: atom_id res chain seq x y z
N MET A 1 12.73 -14.61 -1.74
CA MET A 1 12.67 -13.25 -1.18
C MET A 1 12.35 -12.19 -2.25
N VAL A 2 13.09 -12.09 -3.36
CA VAL A 2 12.84 -11.04 -4.37
C VAL A 2 11.50 -11.17 -5.10
N LEU A 3 11.12 -12.37 -5.56
CA LEU A 3 9.88 -12.56 -6.32
C LEU A 3 8.64 -12.21 -5.49
N THR A 4 8.58 -12.70 -4.24
CA THR A 4 7.49 -12.40 -3.30
C THR A 4 7.34 -10.89 -3.06
N ASN A 5 8.45 -10.16 -2.89
CA ASN A 5 8.40 -8.70 -2.72
C ASN A 5 7.91 -8.00 -3.99
N MET A 6 8.38 -8.42 -5.16
CA MET A 6 7.91 -7.87 -6.44
C MET A 6 6.40 -8.12 -6.63
N SER A 7 5.91 -9.30 -6.30
CA SER A 7 4.47 -9.61 -6.32
C SER A 7 3.68 -8.69 -5.38
N TYR A 8 4.17 -8.51 -4.14
CA TYR A 8 3.50 -7.67 -3.14
C TYR A 8 3.36 -6.21 -3.57
N TYR A 9 4.39 -5.63 -4.21
CA TYR A 9 4.32 -4.26 -4.74
C TYR A 9 3.58 -4.16 -6.06
N ALA A 10 3.53 -5.23 -6.87
CA ALA A 10 2.78 -5.24 -8.13
C ALA A 10 1.26 -5.13 -7.94
N ILE A 11 0.71 -5.67 -6.84
CA ILE A 11 -0.73 -5.64 -6.53
C ILE A 11 -1.28 -4.19 -6.48
N PRO A 12 -0.75 -3.28 -5.63
CA PRO A 12 -1.21 -1.90 -5.62
C PRO A 12 -0.88 -1.14 -6.91
N LEU A 13 0.24 -1.47 -7.59
CA LEU A 13 0.61 -0.84 -8.86
C LEU A 13 -0.39 -1.12 -9.98
N VAL A 14 -0.80 -2.37 -10.16
CA VAL A 14 -1.81 -2.75 -11.15
C VAL A 14 -3.17 -2.13 -10.78
N SER A 15 -3.49 -2.06 -9.49
CA SER A 15 -4.72 -1.42 -8.99
C SER A 15 -4.78 0.08 -9.34
N VAL A 16 -3.71 0.85 -9.13
CA VAL A 16 -3.69 2.28 -9.50
C VAL A 16 -3.63 2.51 -11.01
N MET A 17 -3.01 1.62 -11.78
CA MET A 17 -3.02 1.69 -13.25
C MET A 17 -4.44 1.55 -13.81
N PHE A 18 -5.24 0.64 -13.23
CA PHE A 18 -6.64 0.47 -13.62
C PHE A 18 -7.51 1.66 -13.15
N SER A 19 -7.29 2.13 -11.92
CA SER A 19 -7.99 3.29 -11.37
C SER A 19 -7.69 4.60 -12.14
N GLY A 20 -6.46 4.76 -12.63
CA GLY A 20 -6.03 5.91 -13.44
C GLY A 20 -6.73 6.00 -14.80
N HIS A 21 -7.07 4.87 -15.41
CA HIS A 21 -7.86 4.85 -16.66
C HIS A 21 -9.32 5.28 -16.45
N LEU A 22 -9.84 5.18 -15.23
CA LEU A 22 -11.21 5.60 -14.85
C LEU A 22 -11.31 7.10 -14.48
N GLY A 23 -10.19 7.82 -14.57
CA GLY A 23 -10.11 9.28 -14.39
C GLY A 23 -9.55 9.74 -13.04
N ASN A 24 -9.36 11.05 -12.90
CA ASN A 24 -8.63 11.67 -11.78
C ASN A 24 -9.27 11.46 -10.41
N VAL A 25 -10.60 11.34 -10.31
CA VAL A 25 -11.29 11.08 -9.02
C VAL A 25 -10.98 9.68 -8.49
N HIS A 26 -10.94 8.68 -9.36
CA HIS A 26 -10.60 7.32 -9.00
C HIS A 26 -9.11 7.17 -8.67
N LEU A 27 -8.23 7.91 -9.37
CA LEU A 27 -6.81 7.97 -9.03
C LEU A 27 -6.56 8.66 -7.67
N ALA A 28 -7.27 9.76 -7.40
CA ALA A 28 -7.22 10.46 -6.12
C ALA A 28 -7.75 9.58 -4.97
N GLY A 29 -8.86 8.87 -5.18
CA GLY A 29 -9.41 7.92 -4.23
C GLY A 29 -8.49 6.72 -3.96
N ALA A 30 -7.85 6.17 -4.98
CA ALA A 30 -6.88 5.08 -4.83
C ALA A 30 -5.62 5.54 -4.07
N THR A 31 -5.14 6.75 -4.35
CA THR A 31 -3.99 7.33 -3.62
C THR A 31 -4.34 7.59 -2.15
N LEU A 32 -5.52 8.18 -1.89
CA LEU A 32 -6.02 8.43 -0.54
C LEU A 32 -6.21 7.12 0.24
N GLY A 33 -6.88 6.14 -0.36
CA GLY A 33 -7.12 4.83 0.25
C GLY A 33 -5.82 4.08 0.54
N ASN A 34 -4.83 4.18 -0.35
CA ASN A 34 -3.53 3.56 -0.14
C ASN A 34 -2.76 4.20 1.04
N SER A 35 -2.80 5.53 1.17
CA SER A 35 -2.25 6.23 2.34
C SER A 35 -2.97 5.83 3.63
N TRP A 36 -4.30 5.79 3.62
CA TRP A 36 -5.10 5.42 4.79
C TRP A 36 -4.83 3.97 5.25
N ALA A 37 -4.78 3.03 4.32
CA ALA A 37 -4.45 1.63 4.58
C ALA A 37 -3.02 1.46 5.12
N THR A 38 -2.08 2.30 4.68
CA THR A 38 -0.69 2.26 5.16
C THR A 38 -0.57 2.74 6.60
N VAL A 39 -1.15 3.89 6.93
CA VAL A 39 -1.03 4.50 8.27
C VAL A 39 -1.90 3.79 9.29
N THR A 40 -3.05 3.26 8.89
CA THR A 40 -4.00 2.62 9.84
C THR A 40 -3.91 1.10 9.82
N GLY A 41 -3.80 0.48 8.65
CA GLY A 41 -3.83 -0.98 8.51
C GLY A 41 -2.46 -1.61 8.66
N TYR A 42 -1.55 -1.30 7.74
CA TYR A 42 -0.22 -1.91 7.71
C TYR A 42 0.60 -1.52 8.94
N ALA A 43 0.58 -0.26 9.37
CA ALA A 43 1.28 0.18 10.59
C ALA A 43 0.70 -0.49 11.86
N PHE A 44 -0.62 -0.71 11.91
CA PHE A 44 -1.25 -1.42 13.04
C PHE A 44 -0.88 -2.90 13.09
N VAL A 45 -0.97 -3.60 11.95
CA VAL A 45 -0.56 -5.02 11.86
C VAL A 45 0.94 -5.17 12.16
N ALA A 46 1.78 -4.25 11.67
CA ALA A 46 3.21 -4.24 11.97
C ALA A 46 3.48 -4.06 13.47
N THR A 47 2.74 -3.16 14.13
CA THR A 47 2.82 -2.94 15.58
C THR A 47 2.41 -4.18 16.37
N LEU A 48 1.30 -4.83 16.00
CA LEU A 48 0.85 -6.07 16.63
C LEU A 48 1.81 -7.25 16.40
N SER A 49 2.53 -7.26 15.27
CA SER A 49 3.54 -8.29 14.97
C SER A 49 4.86 -8.11 15.73
N GLY A 50 5.00 -7.04 16.53
CA GLY A 50 6.25 -6.75 17.25
C GLY A 50 7.37 -6.19 16.36
N ALA A 51 7.09 -5.83 15.10
CA ALA A 51 8.06 -5.29 14.14
C ALA A 51 8.44 -3.82 14.40
N HIS A 52 8.34 -3.35 15.64
CA HIS A 52 8.79 -2.03 16.08
C HIS A 52 10.31 -2.05 16.30
N TYR A 53 11.09 -2.17 15.23
CA TYR A 53 12.52 -1.83 15.23
C TYR A 53 12.76 -0.65 14.28
N TRP A 54 12.53 0.55 14.81
CA TRP A 54 13.03 1.79 14.24
C TRP A 54 14.51 1.95 14.64
N PRO A 55 15.49 2.11 13.73
CA PRO A 55 16.85 2.49 14.14
C PRO A 55 16.88 3.99 14.53
N PRO A 56 17.77 4.38 15.46
CA PRO A 56 17.85 5.74 16.01
C PRO A 56 18.19 6.81 14.97
#